data_AF-A0A7S2JPI9-F1
#
_entry.id   AF-A0A7S2JPI9-F1
#
_cell.length_a   1.000
_cell.length_b   1.000
_cell.length_c   1.000
_cell.angle_alpha   90.00
_cell.angle_beta   90.00
_cell.angle_gamma   90.00
#
_symmetry.space_group_name_H-M   'P 1'
#
loop_
_entity.id
_entity.type
_entity.pdbx_description
1 polymer ?
#
loop_
_entity_poly.entity_id
_entity_poly.type
_entity_poly.pdbx_seq_one_letter_code
_entity_poly.pdbx_strand_id
1 'polypeptide(L)'
;GKAKDAGTLKKEIDAMECTLELFDGQVFRCSSVVKVVVRQRGRKRPRFLACYQQTLEDGRVRERDQLPSAKMHAGEDVEKAARRCLVEELGEVTKDVDVKPKSVIIWDETGDSPSYPGLITMYRLHQV
;
A
#
# COMPACT_ATOMS: atom_id res chain seq x y z
N GLY A 1 11.60 0.15 11.45
CA GLY A 1 12.24 -0.82 10.53
C GLY A 1 13.74 -0.61 10.58
N LYS A 2 14.56 -1.64 10.32
CA LYS A 2 15.98 -1.38 9.98
C LYS A 2 16.00 -0.76 8.58
N ALA A 3 16.80 0.28 8.36
CA ALA A 3 16.97 0.84 7.03
C ALA A 3 17.48 -0.25 6.07
N LYS A 4 16.91 -0.30 4.88
CA LYS A 4 17.33 -1.16 3.78
C LYS A 4 18.52 -0.52 3.06
N ASP A 5 19.39 -1.34 2.50
CA ASP A 5 20.57 -0.89 1.77
C ASP A 5 20.28 -0.67 0.28
N ALA A 6 21.25 -0.09 -0.44
CA ALA A 6 21.15 0.16 -1.88
C ALA A 6 21.01 -1.13 -2.70
N GLY A 7 21.58 -2.25 -2.24
CA GLY A 7 21.41 -3.55 -2.89
C GLY A 7 19.97 -4.04 -2.84
N THR A 8 19.28 -3.81 -1.72
CA THR A 8 17.86 -4.10 -1.57
C THR A 8 17.01 -3.17 -2.43
N LEU A 9 17.36 -1.88 -2.48
CA LEU A 9 16.67 -0.94 -3.37
C LEU A 9 16.77 -1.38 -4.84
N LYS A 10 17.96 -1.80 -5.27
CA LYS A 10 18.17 -2.30 -6.64
C LYS A 10 17.29 -3.51 -6.94
N LYS A 11 17.17 -4.45 -6.00
CA LYS A 11 16.26 -5.61 -6.14
C LYS A 11 14.79 -5.20 -6.25
N GLU A 12 14.34 -4.24 -5.43
CA GLU A 12 12.97 -3.72 -5.51
C GLU A 12 12.69 -3.05 -6.87
N ILE A 13 13.67 -2.32 -7.43
CA ILE A 13 13.58 -1.71 -8.76
C ILE A 13 13.54 -2.79 -9.85
N ASP A 14 14.39 -3.82 -9.76
CA ASP A 14 14.44 -4.91 -10.73
C ASP A 14 13.16 -5.76 -10.73
N ALA A 15 12.57 -5.94 -9.55
CA ALA A 15 11.26 -6.56 -9.39
C ALA A 15 10.08 -5.63 -9.77
N MET A 16 10.39 -4.41 -10.25
CA MET A 16 9.43 -3.37 -10.60
C MET A 16 8.45 -3.00 -9.48
N GLU A 17 8.85 -3.22 -8.23
CA GLU A 17 8.02 -2.81 -7.12
C GLU A 17 8.12 -1.29 -6.88
N CYS A 18 9.22 -0.65 -7.28
CA CYS A 18 9.37 0.79 -7.25
C CYS A 18 10.21 1.29 -8.42
N THR A 19 10.14 2.59 -8.69
CA THR A 19 11.02 3.27 -9.64
C THR A 19 11.79 4.39 -8.94
N LEU A 20 12.85 4.88 -9.59
CA LEU A 20 13.51 6.12 -9.23
C LEU A 20 13.26 7.14 -10.32
N GLU A 21 12.75 8.30 -9.95
CA GLU A 21 12.46 9.40 -10.88
C GLU A 21 13.21 10.65 -10.44
N LEU A 22 13.82 11.34 -11.40
CA LEU A 22 14.50 12.62 -11.17
C LEU A 22 13.54 13.74 -11.53
N PHE A 23 13.17 14.56 -10.56
CA PHE A 23 12.33 15.73 -10.75
C PHE A 23 12.98 16.93 -10.08
N ASP A 24 13.19 18.01 -10.85
CA ASP A 24 13.82 19.25 -10.39
C ASP A 24 15.15 19.04 -9.62
N GLY A 25 16.00 18.15 -10.13
CA GLY A 25 17.30 17.82 -9.52
C GLY A 25 17.22 16.94 -8.25
N GLN A 26 16.01 16.55 -7.82
CA GLN A 26 15.79 15.67 -6.68
C GLN A 26 15.34 14.27 -7.14
N VAL A 27 15.92 13.24 -6.53
CA VAL A 27 15.54 11.84 -6.80
C VAL A 27 14.42 11.42 -5.87
N PHE A 28 13.32 10.94 -6.45
CA PHE A 28 12.18 10.37 -5.76
C PHE A 28 12.16 8.86 -5.96
N ARG A 29 11.87 8.12 -4.89
CA ARG A 29 11.45 6.73 -5.00
C ARG A 29 9.95 6.69 -5.23
N CYS A 30 9.49 6.19 -6.36
CA CYS A 30 8.07 6.15 -6.68
C CYS A 30 7.51 4.76 -6.41
N SER A 31 6.37 4.68 -5.72
CA SER A 31 5.70 3.43 -5.39
C SER A 31 4.19 3.59 -5.45
N SER A 32 3.50 2.64 -6.07
CA SER A 32 2.04 2.59 -6.06
C SER A 32 1.52 1.76 -4.88
N VAL A 33 0.45 2.23 -4.25
CA VAL A 33 -0.19 1.58 -3.11
C VAL A 33 -1.70 1.60 -3.29
N VAL A 34 -2.35 0.46 -3.06
CA VAL A 34 -3.80 0.39 -2.96
C VAL A 34 -4.23 0.59 -1.51
N LYS A 35 -5.28 1.37 -1.26
CA LYS A 35 -5.98 1.52 0.02
C LYS A 35 -7.42 1.04 -0.16
N VAL A 36 -7.91 0.13 0.69
CA VAL A 36 -9.22 -0.49 0.50
C VAL A 36 -10.19 -0.05 1.58
N VAL A 37 -11.27 0.62 1.19
CA VAL A 37 -12.35 1.05 2.08
C VAL A 37 -13.37 -0.07 2.23
N VAL A 38 -13.20 -0.91 3.24
CA VAL A 38 -14.18 -1.96 3.56
C VAL A 38 -15.25 -1.39 4.48
N ARG A 39 -16.51 -1.38 4.01
CA ARG A 39 -17.67 -0.92 4.80
C ARG A 39 -18.63 -2.05 5.12
N GLN A 40 -19.19 -2.05 6.33
CA GLN A 40 -20.27 -2.96 6.68
C GLN A 40 -21.59 -2.57 5.97
N ARG A 41 -22.23 -3.53 5.29
CA ARG A 41 -23.53 -3.33 4.63
C ARG A 41 -24.67 -3.21 5.66
N GLY A 42 -25.73 -2.47 5.31
CA GLY A 42 -27.01 -2.44 6.06
C GLY A 42 -27.05 -1.63 7.36
N ARG A 43 -26.01 -0.86 7.70
CA ARG A 43 -25.97 -0.03 8.91
C ARG A 43 -26.38 1.41 8.62
N LYS A 44 -27.17 2.04 9.51
CA LYS A 44 -27.51 3.48 9.45
C LYS A 44 -26.28 4.39 9.63
N ARG A 45 -25.31 3.98 10.46
CA ARG A 45 -24.01 4.64 10.60
C ARG A 45 -22.93 3.75 9.98
N PRO A 46 -22.15 4.24 9.01
CA PRO A 46 -21.11 3.43 8.38
C PRO A 46 -20.04 3.05 9.40
N ARG A 47 -19.56 1.81 9.32
CA ARG A 47 -18.36 1.34 10.00
C ARG A 47 -17.37 0.87 8.97
N PHE A 48 -16.10 1.17 9.22
CA PHE A 48 -15.00 0.85 8.33
C PHE A 48 -14.06 -0.13 9.02
N LEU A 49 -13.46 -1.02 8.23
CA LEU A 49 -12.37 -1.86 8.70
C LEU A 49 -11.07 -1.06 8.70
N ALA A 50 -10.32 -1.16 9.79
CA ALA A 50 -8.98 -0.59 9.91
C ALA A 50 -8.01 -1.69 10.37
N CYS A 51 -6.79 -1.65 9.86
CA CYS A 51 -5.68 -2.42 10.39
C CYS A 51 -5.16 -1.67 11.62
N TYR A 52 -5.29 -2.28 12.80
CA TYR A 52 -4.86 -1.70 14.08
C TYR A 52 -3.36 -1.91 14.35
N GLN A 53 -2.81 -3.02 13.89
CA GLN A 53 -1.42 -3.38 14.18
C GLN A 53 -0.90 -4.34 13.12
N GLN A 54 0.38 -4.24 12.79
CA GLN A 54 1.05 -5.17 11.89
C GLN A 54 2.29 -5.77 12.54
N THR A 55 2.41 -7.09 12.46
CA THR A 55 3.64 -7.82 12.77
C THR A 55 4.44 -8.00 11.48
N LEU A 56 5.70 -7.58 11.51
CA LEU A 56 6.65 -7.73 10.40
C LEU A 56 7.23 -9.15 10.41
N GLU A 57 7.85 -9.55 9.29
CA GLU A 57 8.51 -10.86 9.16
C GLU A 57 9.58 -11.12 10.24
N ASP A 58 10.22 -10.05 10.74
CA ASP A 58 11.21 -10.13 11.82
C ASP A 58 10.59 -10.13 13.24
N GLY A 59 9.27 -10.32 13.34
CA GLY A 59 8.52 -10.38 14.60
C GLY A 59 8.26 -9.03 15.25
N ARG A 60 8.81 -7.93 14.72
CA ARG A 60 8.52 -6.60 15.25
C ARG A 60 7.09 -6.19 14.96
N VAL A 61 6.53 -5.42 15.86
CA VAL A 61 5.17 -4.94 15.81
C VAL A 61 5.15 -3.44 15.55
N ARG A 62 4.19 -2.96 14.76
CA ARG A 62 3.93 -1.53 14.60
C ARG A 62 2.45 -1.18 14.68
N GLU A 63 2.21 -0.06 15.36
CA GLU A 63 0.99 0.76 15.33
C GLU A 63 0.47 0.94 13.90
N ARG A 64 -0.79 0.61 13.61
CA ARG A 64 -1.47 0.97 12.37
C ARG A 64 -2.82 1.59 12.73
N ASP A 65 -3.16 2.74 12.19
CA ASP A 65 -4.53 3.26 12.25
C ASP A 65 -4.91 3.69 10.83
N GLN A 66 -4.96 2.69 9.95
CA GLN A 66 -5.12 2.91 8.52
C GLN A 66 -6.02 1.85 7.90
N LEU A 67 -6.54 2.17 6.73
CA LEU A 67 -7.24 1.22 5.88
C LEU A 67 -6.32 0.04 5.51
N PRO A 68 -6.88 -1.17 5.27
CA PRO A 68 -6.15 -2.24 4.59
C PRO A 68 -5.46 -1.67 3.35
N SER A 69 -4.14 -1.84 3.28
CA SER A 69 -3.33 -1.22 2.23
C SER A 69 -2.19 -2.14 1.83
N ALA A 70 -1.93 -2.25 0.54
CA ALA A 70 -0.82 -3.03 0.02
C ALA A 70 -0.10 -2.27 -1.09
N LYS A 71 1.20 -2.54 -1.23
CA LYS A 71 1.97 -2.09 -2.39
C LYS A 71 1.40 -2.79 -3.63
N MET A 72 1.23 -2.05 -4.73
CA MET A 72 0.78 -2.62 -6.00
C MET A 72 1.98 -3.21 -6.74
N HIS A 73 1.77 -4.32 -7.46
CA HIS A 73 2.77 -4.85 -8.38
C HIS A 73 2.76 -4.07 -9.70
N ALA A 74 3.85 -4.14 -10.47
CA ALA A 74 3.94 -3.46 -11.75
C ALA A 74 2.84 -3.92 -12.72
N GLY A 75 2.10 -2.97 -13.27
CA GLY A 75 0.99 -3.22 -14.19
C GLY A 75 -0.22 -3.92 -13.54
N GLU A 76 -0.25 -4.06 -12.21
CA GLU A 76 -1.38 -4.64 -11.50
C GLU A 76 -2.58 -3.68 -11.53
N ASP A 77 -3.73 -4.20 -11.91
CA ASP A 77 -4.98 -3.45 -11.85
C ASP A 77 -5.43 -3.24 -10.38
N VAL A 78 -6.07 -2.10 -10.11
CA VAL A 78 -6.50 -1.72 -8.75
C VAL A 78 -7.43 -2.75 -8.13
N GLU A 79 -8.32 -3.38 -8.90
CA GLU A 79 -9.22 -4.42 -8.36
C GLU A 79 -8.43 -5.65 -7.92
N LYS A 80 -7.47 -6.10 -8.74
CA LYS A 80 -6.60 -7.23 -8.40
C LYS A 80 -5.78 -6.93 -7.15
N ALA A 81 -5.16 -5.75 -7.09
CA ALA A 81 -4.38 -5.31 -5.95
C ALA A 81 -5.24 -5.25 -4.66
N ALA A 82 -6.46 -4.71 -4.75
CA ALA A 82 -7.37 -4.63 -3.62
C ALA A 82 -7.81 -6.00 -3.13
N ARG A 83 -8.16 -6.92 -4.03
CA ARG A 83 -8.53 -8.30 -3.66
C ARG A 83 -7.35 -9.03 -3.00
N ARG A 84 -6.15 -8.90 -3.58
CA ARG A 84 -4.92 -9.47 -3.01
C ARG A 84 -4.63 -8.91 -1.62
N CYS A 85 -4.69 -7.59 -1.46
CA CYS A 85 -4.54 -6.92 -0.17
C CYS A 85 -5.50 -7.48 0.88
N LEU A 86 -6.78 -7.63 0.54
CA LEU A 86 -7.76 -8.18 1.47
C LEU A 86 -7.46 -9.64 1.82
N VAL A 87 -7.04 -10.47 0.86
CA VAL A 87 -6.69 -11.87 1.10
C VAL A 87 -5.46 -11.98 2.00
N GLU A 88 -4.43 -11.16 1.77
CA GLU A 88 -3.22 -11.13 2.60
C GLU A 88 -3.53 -10.73 4.05
N GLU A 89 -4.43 -9.77 4.25
CA GLU A 89 -4.76 -9.23 5.58
C GLU A 89 -5.85 -10.03 6.33
N LEU A 90 -6.82 -10.62 5.62
CA LEU A 90 -8.03 -11.23 6.21
C LEU A 90 -8.20 -12.72 5.86
N GLY A 91 -7.37 -13.27 4.99
CA GLY A 91 -7.48 -14.64 4.50
C GLY A 91 -8.73 -14.90 3.65
N GLU A 92 -9.26 -16.12 3.76
CA GLU A 92 -10.34 -16.66 2.94
C GLU A 92 -11.72 -16.01 3.19
N VAL A 93 -11.87 -15.17 4.21
CA VAL A 93 -13.12 -14.47 4.57
C VAL A 93 -13.57 -13.45 3.50
N THR A 94 -12.70 -13.18 2.52
CA THR A 94 -12.85 -12.13 1.51
C THR A 94 -13.75 -12.49 0.33
N LYS A 95 -14.20 -13.76 0.23
CA LYS A 95 -15.06 -14.24 -0.87
C LYS A 95 -16.39 -13.47 -0.98
N ASP A 96 -16.86 -12.90 0.12
CA ASP A 96 -18.11 -12.12 0.18
C ASP A 96 -17.91 -10.61 -0.05
N VAL A 97 -16.68 -10.16 -0.36
CA VAL A 97 -16.36 -8.75 -0.59
C VAL A 97 -16.56 -8.36 -2.06
N ASP A 98 -17.53 -7.48 -2.26
CA ASP A 98 -17.81 -6.82 -3.55
C ASP A 98 -16.94 -5.56 -3.70
N VAL A 99 -15.83 -5.70 -4.45
CA VAL A 99 -14.96 -4.58 -4.81
C VAL A 99 -15.62 -3.78 -5.93
N LYS A 100 -15.59 -2.45 -5.85
CA LYS A 100 -16.22 -1.55 -6.82
C LYS A 100 -15.16 -0.72 -7.55
N PRO A 101 -14.57 -1.20 -8.66
CA PRO A 101 -13.47 -0.52 -9.33
C PRO A 101 -13.81 0.90 -9.84
N LYS A 102 -15.10 1.18 -10.07
CA LYS A 102 -15.56 2.49 -10.54
C LYS A 102 -15.55 3.59 -9.45
N SER A 103 -15.26 3.26 -8.19
CA SER A 103 -15.13 4.24 -7.10
C SER A 103 -13.69 4.64 -6.80
N VAL A 104 -12.74 4.29 -7.67
CA VAL A 104 -11.32 4.56 -7.42
C VAL A 104 -11.02 6.05 -7.41
N ILE A 105 -10.31 6.50 -6.37
CA ILE A 105 -9.72 7.83 -6.25
C ILE A 105 -8.21 7.68 -6.25
N ILE A 106 -7.50 8.52 -7.01
CA ILE A 106 -6.05 8.46 -7.16
C ILE A 106 -5.45 9.82 -6.78
N TRP A 107 -4.40 9.80 -5.95
CA TRP A 107 -3.62 10.99 -5.63
C TRP A 107 -2.17 10.61 -5.27
N ASP A 108 -1.28 11.58 -5.34
CA ASP A 108 0.14 11.41 -5.00
C ASP A 108 0.44 12.08 -3.65
N GLU A 109 1.19 11.41 -2.79
CA GLU A 109 1.71 11.94 -1.51
C GLU A 109 3.22 11.76 -1.46
N THR A 110 3.96 12.75 -0.96
CA THR A 110 5.39 12.60 -0.68
C THR A 110 5.63 12.37 0.80
N GLY A 111 6.63 11.58 1.14
CA GLY A 111 7.00 11.35 2.53
C GLY A 111 8.28 10.55 2.69
N ASP A 112 8.79 10.58 3.92
CA ASP A 112 9.91 9.75 4.31
C ASP A 112 9.48 8.30 4.49
N SER A 113 10.20 7.40 3.83
CA SER A 113 10.03 5.97 4.02
C SER A 113 11.00 5.50 5.11
N PRO A 114 10.53 4.88 6.22
CA PRO A 114 11.41 4.31 7.22
C PRO A 114 12.35 3.22 6.67
N SER A 115 12.00 2.63 5.53
CA SER A 115 12.84 1.64 4.84
C SER A 115 14.05 2.27 4.14
N TYR A 116 13.94 3.53 3.70
CA TYR A 116 15.02 4.25 3.01
C TYR A 116 15.11 5.68 3.55
N PRO A 117 15.59 5.88 4.80
CA PRO A 117 15.73 7.21 5.38
C PRO A 117 16.60 8.12 4.51
N GLY A 118 16.15 9.35 4.28
CA GLY A 118 16.84 10.34 3.43
C GLY A 118 16.55 10.20 1.93
N LEU A 119 15.82 9.17 1.50
CA LEU A 119 15.30 9.06 0.13
C LEU A 119 13.79 9.30 0.14
N ILE A 120 13.39 10.49 -0.31
CA ILE A 120 11.97 10.88 -0.37
C ILE A 120 11.22 9.90 -1.27
N THR A 121 10.10 9.38 -0.76
CA THR A 121 9.22 8.50 -1.52
C THR A 121 7.99 9.28 -1.99
N MET A 122 7.67 9.17 -3.28
CA MET A 122 6.39 9.56 -3.84
C MET A 122 5.47 8.33 -3.88
N TYR A 123 4.39 8.39 -3.13
CA TYR A 123 3.37 7.36 -3.06
C TYR A 123 2.22 7.72 -3.99
N ARG A 124 2.01 6.92 -5.04
CA ARG A 124 0.78 6.99 -5.82
C ARG A 124 -0.27 6.11 -5.15
N LEU A 125 -1.25 6.76 -4.53
CA LEU A 125 -2.28 6.10 -3.75
C LEU A 125 -3.52 5.86 -4.60
N HIS A 126 -3.99 4.61 -4.63
CA HIS A 126 -5.23 4.19 -5.28
C HIS A 126 -6.21 3.73 -4.21
N GLN A 127 -7.23 4.52 -3.91
CA GLN A 127 -8.24 4.13 -2.92
C GLN A 127 -9.49 3.60 -3.60
N VAL A 128 -9.98 2.43 -3.18
CA VAL A 128 -11.19 1.77 -3.71
C VAL A 128 -12.19 1.41 -2.63
#